data_AF-A0A9E4S6Q1-F1
#
_entry.id   AF-A0A9E4S6Q1-F1
#
_cell.length_a   1.000
_cell.length_b   1.000
_cell.length_c   1.000
_cell.angle_alpha   90.00
_cell.angle_beta   90.00
_cell.angle_gamma   90.00
#
_symmetry.space_group_name_H-M   'P 1'
#
loop_
_entity.id
_entity.type
_entity.pdbx_description
1 polymer ?
#
loop_
_entity_poly.entity_id
_entity_poly.type
_entity_poly.pdbx_seq_one_letter_code
_entity_poly.pdbx_strand_id
1 'polypeptide(L)'
;TIDDFGAGKSAGIAAVLSGVNPKNLALTVAAAATIAAAGLTTGEQIGVFAVFVAIASITVAAPVLVYLIMGERVQDGLNSLKGWLIANNNTVMAVLFVVFGAKLLGDGISILSG
;
A
#
# COMPACT_ATOMS: atom_id res chain seq x y z
N THR A 1 -19.91 -14.97 -11.93
CA THR A 1 -20.73 -13.86 -11.41
C THR A 1 -20.04 -13.29 -10.19
N ILE A 2 -20.24 -12.00 -9.89
CA ILE A 2 -19.64 -11.33 -8.70
C ILE A 2 -19.97 -12.06 -7.39
N ASP A 3 -20.99 -12.92 -7.40
CA ASP A 3 -21.41 -13.81 -6.31
C ASP A 3 -20.35 -14.86 -5.90
N ASP A 4 -19.42 -15.26 -6.78
CA ASP A 4 -18.36 -16.23 -6.43
C ASP A 4 -17.16 -15.57 -5.72
N PHE A 5 -17.07 -14.24 -5.77
CA PHE A 5 -16.09 -13.38 -5.08
C PHE A 5 -16.79 -12.54 -4.01
N GLY A 6 -17.52 -13.19 -3.11
CA GLY A 6 -18.07 -12.55 -1.92
C GLY A 6 -17.00 -11.84 -1.07
N ALA A 7 -17.42 -10.89 -0.24
CA ALA A 7 -16.53 -10.04 0.56
C ALA A 7 -15.46 -10.83 1.34
N GLY A 8 -15.81 -12.01 1.87
CA GLY A 8 -14.87 -12.88 2.59
C GLY A 8 -13.76 -13.46 1.71
N LYS A 9 -14.07 -13.89 0.48
CA LYS A 9 -13.06 -14.43 -0.46
C LYS A 9 -12.12 -13.33 -0.94
N SER A 10 -12.68 -12.16 -1.22
CA SER A 10 -11.93 -10.96 -1.61
C SER A 10 -11.00 -10.49 -0.49
N ALA A 11 -11.48 -10.48 0.76
CA ALA A 11 -10.65 -10.20 1.93
C ALA A 11 -9.54 -11.24 2.12
N GLY A 12 -9.85 -12.53 1.97
CA GLY A 12 -8.87 -13.60 2.06
C GLY A 12 -7.77 -13.49 1.00
N ILE A 13 -8.14 -13.22 -0.25
CA ILE A 13 -7.18 -13.01 -1.34
C ILE A 13 -6.35 -11.76 -1.09
N ALA A 14 -6.96 -10.66 -0.64
CA ALA A 14 -6.23 -9.44 -0.30
C ALA A 14 -5.22 -9.68 0.83
N ALA A 15 -5.60 -10.41 1.88
CA ALA A 15 -4.70 -10.77 2.98
C ALA A 15 -3.53 -11.63 2.50
N VAL A 16 -3.80 -12.65 1.68
CA VAL A 16 -2.76 -13.50 1.10
C VAL A 16 -1.84 -12.67 0.20
N LEU A 17 -2.37 -11.93 -0.78
CA LEU A 17 -1.57 -11.14 -1.71
C LEU A 17 -0.72 -10.08 -0.99
N SER A 18 -1.27 -9.45 0.04
CA SER A 18 -0.57 -8.47 0.86
C SER A 18 0.53 -9.10 1.70
N GLY A 19 0.28 -10.28 2.27
CA GLY A 19 1.23 -11.01 3.11
C GLY A 19 2.38 -11.66 2.32
N VAL A 20 2.10 -12.19 1.13
CA VAL A 20 3.13 -12.83 0.29
C VAL A 20 3.97 -11.82 -0.50
N ASN A 21 3.57 -10.55 -0.58
CA ASN A 21 4.35 -9.51 -1.22
C ASN A 21 5.39 -8.96 -0.22
N PRO A 22 6.68 -9.31 -0.34
CA PRO A 22 7.68 -9.00 0.67
C PRO A 22 7.86 -7.49 0.86
N LYS A 23 7.65 -6.69 -0.18
CA LYS A 23 7.71 -5.23 -0.08
C LYS A 23 6.55 -4.70 0.76
N ASN A 24 5.32 -5.13 0.46
CA ASN A 24 4.16 -4.63 1.19
C ASN A 24 4.17 -5.10 2.65
N LEU A 25 4.57 -6.35 2.88
CA LEU A 25 4.73 -6.91 4.22
C LEU A 25 5.74 -6.11 5.04
N ALA A 26 6.93 -5.87 4.49
CA ALA A 26 7.97 -5.10 5.18
C ALA A 26 7.50 -3.68 5.56
N LEU A 27 6.83 -2.98 4.63
CA LEU A 27 6.29 -1.64 4.88
C LEU A 27 5.19 -1.65 5.95
N THR A 28 4.29 -2.63 5.89
CA THR A 28 3.18 -2.75 6.84
C THR A 28 3.69 -3.07 8.24
N VAL A 29 4.67 -3.98 8.36
CA VAL A 29 5.30 -4.31 9.64
C VAL A 29 6.05 -3.11 10.21
N ALA A 30 6.80 -2.37 9.38
CA ALA A 30 7.51 -1.17 9.83
C ALA A 30 6.54 -0.10 10.34
N ALA A 31 5.43 0.15 9.62
CA ALA A 31 4.40 1.07 10.06
C ALA A 31 3.74 0.60 11.37
N ALA A 32 3.39 -0.68 11.46
CA ALA A 32 2.79 -1.25 12.66
C ALA A 32 3.71 -1.18 13.88
N ALA A 33 5.01 -1.46 13.71
CA ALA A 33 6.00 -1.34 14.77
C ALA A 33 6.16 0.12 15.23
N THR A 34 6.17 1.07 14.29
CA THR A 34 6.26 2.51 14.59
C THR A 34 5.04 2.98 15.39
N ILE A 35 3.84 2.56 14.99
CA ILE A 35 2.59 2.90 15.69
C ILE A 35 2.54 2.24 17.08
N ALA A 36 2.98 0.99 17.20
CA ALA A 36 3.01 0.27 18.47
C ALA A 36 4.04 0.84 19.46
N ALA A 37 5.17 1.35 18.97
CA ALA A 37 6.21 1.96 19.80
C ALA A 37 5.86 3.38 20.27
N ALA A 38 4.77 3.99 19.78
CA ALA A 38 4.41 5.37 20.06
C ALA A 38 3.85 5.62 21.48
N GLY A 39 3.71 4.58 22.32
CA GLY A 39 3.23 4.71 23.70
C GLY A 39 1.75 5.12 23.82
N LEU A 40 0.97 4.90 22.76
CA LEU A 40 -0.45 5.25 22.69
C LEU A 40 -1.33 4.29 23.51
N THR A 41 -2.49 4.78 23.96
CA THR A 41 -3.52 3.89 24.49
C THR A 41 -4.12 3.01 23.38
N THR A 42 -4.74 1.89 23.73
CA THR A 42 -5.33 0.96 22.74
C THR A 42 -6.32 1.65 21.79
N GLY A 43 -7.13 2.59 22.30
CA GLY A 43 -8.10 3.33 21.49
C GLY A 43 -7.44 4.26 20.48
N GLU A 44 -6.39 4.98 20.89
CA GLU A 44 -5.61 5.87 20.01
C GLU A 44 -4.85 5.07 18.96
N GLN A 45 -4.27 3.93 19.35
CA GLN A 45 -3.57 3.04 18.43
C GLN A 45 -4.48 2.53 17.31
N ILE A 46 -5.72 2.12 17.65
CA ILE A 46 -6.74 1.73 16.67
C ILE A 46 -7.06 2.91 15.73
N GLY A 47 -7.22 4.11 16.28
CA GLY A 47 -7.46 5.33 15.48
C GLY A 47 -6.35 5.60 14.47
N VAL A 48 -5.08 5.55 14.92
CA VAL A 48 -3.92 5.76 14.04
C VAL A 48 -3.82 4.68 12.98
N PHE A 49 -4.05 3.41 13.32
CA PHE A 49 -4.11 2.33 12.33
C PHE A 49 -5.22 2.54 11.30
N ALA A 50 -6.41 2.99 11.72
CA ALA A 50 -7.50 3.26 10.80
C ALA A 50 -7.13 4.37 9.80
N VAL A 51 -6.48 5.44 10.27
CA VAL A 51 -5.99 6.53 9.40
C VAL A 51 -4.90 6.03 8.46
N PHE A 52 -3.93 5.25 8.96
CA PHE A 52 -2.88 4.65 8.14
C PHE A 52 -3.47 3.79 7.02
N VAL A 53 -4.40 2.89 7.35
CA VAL A 53 -5.07 2.02 6.38
C VAL A 53 -5.88 2.84 5.37
N ALA A 54 -6.61 3.86 5.81
CA ALA A 54 -7.35 4.74 4.92
C ALA A 54 -6.44 5.41 3.90
N ILE A 55 -5.33 6.02 4.34
CA ILE A 55 -4.37 6.69 3.46
C ILE A 55 -3.72 5.70 2.50
N ALA A 56 -3.26 4.54 3.00
CA ALA A 56 -2.63 3.51 2.18
C ALA A 56 -3.59 2.99 1.08
N SER A 57 -4.87 2.84 1.42
CA SER A 57 -5.91 2.33 0.50
C SER A 57 -6.26 3.29 -0.63
N ILE A 58 -6.09 4.61 -0.45
CA ILE A 58 -6.44 5.62 -1.47
C ILE A 58 -5.74 5.33 -2.80
N THR A 59 -4.48 4.91 -2.78
CA THR A 59 -3.68 4.66 -3.99
C THR A 59 -4.26 3.55 -4.88
N VAL A 60 -4.90 2.55 -4.27
CA VAL A 60 -5.54 1.42 -4.97
C VAL A 60 -7.02 1.71 -5.21
N ALA A 61 -7.69 2.38 -4.28
CA ALA A 61 -9.09 2.74 -4.38
C ALA A 61 -9.35 3.81 -5.46
N ALA A 62 -8.42 4.75 -5.67
CA ALA A 62 -8.61 5.85 -6.60
C ALA A 62 -8.87 5.39 -8.05
N PRO A 63 -8.06 4.51 -8.68
CA PRO A 63 -8.36 4.00 -10.02
C PRO A 63 -9.70 3.28 -10.10
N VAL A 64 -10.06 2.52 -9.05
CA VAL A 64 -11.33 1.78 -8.98
C VAL A 64 -12.50 2.75 -8.91
N LEU A 65 -12.44 3.77 -8.06
CA LEU A 65 -13.48 4.79 -7.94
C LEU A 65 -13.63 5.61 -9.23
N VAL A 66 -12.52 5.98 -9.87
CA VAL A 66 -12.54 6.68 -11.16
C VAL A 66 -13.24 5.84 -12.23
N TYR A 67 -12.93 4.55 -12.31
CA TYR A 67 -13.61 3.63 -13.22
C TYR A 67 -15.11 3.49 -12.90
N LEU A 68 -15.49 3.39 -11.62
CA LEU A 68 -16.89 3.30 -11.21
C LEU A 68 -17.71 4.54 -11.56
N ILE A 69 -17.11 5.74 -11.47
CA ILE A 69 -17.81 7.02 -11.75
C ILE A 69 -17.86 7.31 -13.24
N MET A 70 -16.76 7.11 -13.97
CA MET A 70 -16.61 7.52 -15.37
C MET A 70 -16.88 6.39 -16.37
N GLY A 71 -16.96 5.15 -15.91
CA GLY A 71 -17.23 3.96 -16.71
C GLY A 71 -16.18 3.71 -17.78
N GLU A 72 -16.64 3.28 -18.95
CA GLU A 72 -15.79 2.89 -20.09
C GLU A 72 -14.94 4.05 -20.64
N ARG A 73 -15.30 5.31 -20.37
CA ARG A 73 -14.59 6.50 -20.89
C ARG A 73 -13.14 6.61 -20.42
N VAL A 74 -12.82 6.02 -19.27
CA VAL A 74 -11.46 6.04 -18.70
C VAL A 74 -10.74 4.71 -18.89
N GLN A 75 -11.42 3.70 -19.44
CA GLN A 75 -10.90 2.33 -19.53
C GLN A 75 -9.61 2.28 -20.36
N ASP A 76 -9.55 2.99 -21.49
CA ASP A 76 -8.36 3.04 -22.33
C ASP A 76 -7.18 3.74 -21.63
N GLY A 77 -7.46 4.82 -20.88
CA GLY A 77 -6.47 5.52 -20.07
C GLY A 77 -5.91 4.64 -18.94
N LEU A 78 -6.78 3.95 -18.20
CA LEU A 78 -6.37 3.02 -17.14
C LEU A 78 -5.59 1.83 -17.70
N ASN A 79 -6.01 1.30 -18.86
CA ASN A 79 -5.30 0.20 -19.52
C ASN A 79 -3.92 0.62 -20.02
N SER A 80 -3.79 1.83 -20.57
CA SER A 80 -2.50 2.38 -20.97
C SER A 80 -1.58 2.60 -19.75
N LEU A 81 -2.11 3.14 -18.65
CA LEU A 81 -1.37 3.31 -17.40
C LEU A 81 -0.89 1.97 -16.84
N LYS A 82 -1.78 0.97 -16.81
CA LYS A 82 -1.45 -0.39 -16.39
C LYS A 82 -0.36 -0.99 -17.28
N GLY A 83 -0.48 -0.84 -18.60
CA GLY A 83 0.51 -1.28 -19.57
C GLY A 83 1.88 -0.66 -19.32
N TRP A 84 1.92 0.66 -19.10
CA TRP A 84 3.14 1.38 -18.76
C TRP A 84 3.75 0.91 -17.42
N LEU A 85 2.92 0.72 -16.38
CA LEU A 85 3.36 0.24 -15.07
C LEU A 85 3.96 -1.17 -15.15
N ILE A 86 3.36 -2.06 -15.96
CA ILE A 86 3.88 -3.41 -16.16
C ILE A 86 5.20 -3.36 -16.93
N ALA A 87 5.27 -2.58 -18.02
CA ALA A 87 6.48 -2.44 -18.84
C ALA A 87 7.65 -1.82 -18.04
N ASN A 88 7.37 -0.86 -17.17
CA ASN A 88 8.37 -0.16 -16.36
C ASN A 88 8.48 -0.72 -14.94
N ASN A 89 7.88 -1.88 -14.65
CA ASN A 89 7.83 -2.44 -13.30
C ASN A 89 9.24 -2.53 -12.69
N ASN A 90 10.24 -2.98 -13.46
CA ASN A 90 11.60 -3.09 -12.96
C ASN A 90 12.21 -1.73 -12.58
N THR A 91 11.99 -0.70 -13.40
CA THR A 91 12.44 0.67 -13.13
C THR A 91 11.76 1.25 -11.90
N VAL A 92 10.44 1.08 -11.78
CA VAL A 92 9.66 1.53 -10.62
C VAL A 92 10.15 0.85 -9.34
N MET A 93 10.38 -0.47 -9.39
CA MET A 93 10.92 -1.23 -8.26
C MET A 93 12.30 -0.73 -7.84
N ALA A 94 13.19 -0.46 -8.81
CA ALA A 94 14.52 0.05 -8.55
C ALA A 94 14.48 1.42 -7.86
N VAL A 95 13.69 2.36 -8.39
CA VAL A 95 13.50 3.69 -7.79
C VAL A 95 12.95 3.57 -6.38
N LEU A 96 11.93 2.73 -6.16
CA LEU A 96 11.36 2.50 -4.84
C LEU A 96 12.39 1.95 -3.84
N PHE A 97 13.23 0.99 -4.23
CA PHE A 97 14.26 0.45 -3.34
C PHE A 97 15.38 1.47 -3.05
N VAL A 98 15.75 2.31 -4.02
CA VAL A 98 16.70 3.41 -3.78
C VAL A 98 16.14 4.39 -2.75
N VAL A 99 14.89 4.81 -2.90
CA VAL A 99 14.22 5.73 -1.96
C VAL A 99 14.11 5.10 -0.57
N PHE A 100 13.71 3.82 -0.47
CA PHE A 100 13.64 3.13 0.81
C PHE A 100 15.02 2.94 1.45
N GLY A 101 16.04 2.58 0.67
CA GLY A 101 17.41 2.49 1.15
C GLY A 101 17.90 3.82 1.72
N ALA A 102 17.70 4.92 0.99
CA ALA A 102 18.05 6.25 1.46
C ALA A 102 17.31 6.64 2.75
N LYS A 103 16.01 6.35 2.84
CA LYS A 103 15.20 6.59 4.05
C LYS A 103 15.71 5.80 5.24
N LEU A 104 15.98 4.50 5.06
CA LEU A 104 16.50 3.63 6.13
C LEU A 104 17.88 4.07 6.61
N LEU A 105 18.76 4.50 5.70
CA LEU A 105 20.06 5.07 6.07
C LEU A 105 19.89 6.37 6.86
N GLY A 106 18.98 7.25 6.44
CA GLY A 106 18.67 8.50 7.14
C GLY A 106 18.17 8.23 8.56
N ASP A 107 17.22 7.31 8.73
CA ASP A 107 16.72 6.91 10.06
C ASP A 107 17.85 6.35 10.93
N GLY A 108 18.71 5.47 10.38
CA GLY A 108 19.82 4.87 11.10
C GLY A 108 20.83 5.91 11.59
N ILE A 109 21.22 6.86 10.73
CA ILE A 109 22.10 7.96 11.10
C ILE A 109 21.47 8.82 12.18
N SER A 110 20.17 9.15 12.06
CA SER A 110 19.45 9.96 13.05
C SER A 110 19.48 9.32 14.44
N ILE A 111 19.34 8.00 14.53
CA ILE A 111 19.42 7.24 15.80
C ILE A 111 20.83 7.25 16.39
N LEU A 112 21.88 7.26 15.55
CA LEU A 112 23.28 7.29 15.99
C LEU A 112 23.76 8.69 16.42
N SER A 113 23.14 9.74 15.87
CA SER A 113 23.53 11.13 16.09
C SER A 113 22.74 11.87 17.17
N GLY A 114 21.62 11.30 17.64
CA GLY A 114 20.80 11.81 18.74
C GLY A 114 21.00 11.01 20.01
#